data_AF-A0A6N7C4T0-F1
#
_entry.id   AF-A0A6N7C4T0-F1
#
_cell.length_a   1.000
_cell.length_b   1.000
_cell.length_c   1.000
_cell.angle_alpha   90.00
_cell.angle_beta   90.00
_cell.angle_gamma   90.00
#
_symmetry.space_group_name_H-M   'P 1'
#
loop_
_entity.id
_entity.type
_entity.pdbx_description
1 polymer ?
#
loop_
_entity_poly.entity_id
_entity_poly.type
_entity_poly.pdbx_seq_one_letter_code
_entity_poly.pdbx_strand_id
1 'polypeptide(L)'
;MAEDFSPLIEGEFIIDPGDTVADDELLYRQIPAHLWDAKKALPGVGAFGPLDADRGAPSFSRSSIVTAAQSFEWHNGNAPSTSLSVWACSVAEVAKAGTRAIDDRDAPLEAGKKRAPGHAYIDYRHLEKSEKKQVRAHLLMCALDREQRHP
;
A
#
# COMPACT_ATOMS: atom_id res chain seq x y z
N MET A 1 3.47 -24.56 -2.98
CA MET A 1 2.01 -24.62 -2.73
C MET A 1 1.40 -23.59 -3.66
N ALA A 2 0.31 -23.90 -4.35
CA ALA A 2 -0.38 -22.89 -5.16
C ALA A 2 -0.89 -21.79 -4.20
N GLU A 3 -0.54 -20.54 -4.48
CA GLU A 3 -0.96 -19.38 -3.69
C GLU A 3 -2.47 -19.18 -3.91
N ASP A 4 -3.29 -19.55 -2.93
CA ASP A 4 -4.74 -19.43 -3.02
C ASP A 4 -5.16 -18.02 -2.59
N PHE A 5 -4.96 -17.06 -3.50
CA PHE A 5 -5.38 -15.69 -3.27
C PHE A 5 -6.90 -15.59 -3.14
N SER A 6 -7.37 -14.68 -2.28
CA SER A 6 -8.80 -14.35 -2.27
C SER A 6 -9.26 -13.92 -3.66
N PRO A 7 -10.45 -14.34 -4.12
CA PRO A 7 -10.97 -13.90 -5.41
C PRO A 7 -11.07 -12.37 -5.48
N LEU A 8 -10.80 -11.82 -6.67
CA LEU A 8 -11.05 -10.41 -6.95
C LEU A 8 -12.56 -10.18 -7.14
N ILE A 9 -13.04 -9.01 -6.75
CA ILE A 9 -14.40 -8.57 -7.07
C ILE A 9 -14.42 -7.82 -8.41
N GLU A 10 -15.62 -7.52 -8.91
CA GLU A 10 -15.81 -6.72 -10.11
C GLU A 10 -15.13 -5.35 -9.97
N GLY A 11 -14.32 -4.97 -10.96
CA GLY A 11 -13.58 -3.70 -10.98
C GLY A 11 -12.23 -3.72 -10.23
N GLU A 12 -11.82 -4.88 -9.69
CA GLU A 12 -10.47 -5.10 -9.17
C GLU A 12 -9.58 -5.78 -10.22
N PHE A 13 -8.33 -5.32 -10.32
CA PHE A 13 -7.33 -5.84 -11.24
C PHE A 13 -5.98 -6.04 -10.55
N ILE A 14 -5.29 -7.13 -10.85
CA ILE A 14 -3.91 -7.31 -10.40
C ILE A 14 -3.03 -6.30 -11.14
N ILE A 15 -2.20 -5.57 -10.40
CA ILE A 15 -1.14 -4.77 -10.98
C ILE A 15 0.04 -5.72 -11.22
N ASP A 16 0.15 -6.24 -12.43
CA ASP A 16 1.26 -7.14 -12.80
C ASP A 16 2.55 -6.33 -12.98
N PRO A 17 3.66 -6.66 -12.28
CA PRO A 17 4.94 -5.99 -12.50
C PRO A 17 5.35 -5.96 -13.98
N GLY A 18 5.08 -7.01 -14.76
CA GLY A 18 5.45 -7.08 -16.19
C GLY A 18 4.62 -6.21 -17.14
N ASP A 19 3.44 -5.74 -16.70
CA ASP A 19 2.56 -4.85 -17.47
C ASP A 19 2.75 -3.38 -17.10
N THR A 20 3.55 -3.10 -16.05
CA THR A 20 3.92 -1.74 -15.70
C THR A 20 4.98 -1.22 -16.68
N VAL A 21 4.83 0.03 -17.13
CA VAL A 21 5.75 0.67 -18.11
C VAL A 21 7.21 0.71 -17.60
N ALA A 22 7.40 0.49 -16.30
CA ALA A 22 8.67 0.15 -15.68
C ALA A 22 8.38 -0.83 -14.53
N ASP A 23 9.16 -1.92 -14.43
CA ASP A 23 9.20 -2.90 -13.30
C ASP A 23 9.35 -2.26 -11.89
N ASP A 24 9.41 -0.93 -11.84
CA ASP A 24 9.64 -0.05 -10.72
C ASP A 24 8.41 0.80 -10.33
N GLU A 25 7.19 0.53 -10.84
CA GLU A 25 6.01 1.29 -10.41
C GLU A 25 5.93 1.27 -8.88
N LEU A 26 5.91 2.47 -8.28
CA LEU A 26 5.88 2.64 -6.85
C LEU A 26 4.45 2.70 -6.34
N LEU A 27 4.25 2.10 -5.17
CA LEU A 27 3.03 2.20 -4.39
C LEU A 27 3.33 3.08 -3.18
N TYR A 28 2.74 4.27 -3.18
CA TYR A 28 2.87 5.24 -2.10
C TYR A 28 2.01 4.85 -0.90
N ARG A 29 2.62 4.86 0.28
CA ARG A 29 1.98 4.63 1.58
C ARG A 29 2.10 5.88 2.43
N GLN A 30 0.97 6.36 2.93
CA GLN A 30 0.93 7.41 3.93
C GLN A 30 1.26 6.86 5.31
N ILE A 31 2.10 7.58 6.05
CA ILE A 31 2.55 7.20 7.38
C ILE A 31 1.98 8.18 8.41
N PRO A 32 0.75 7.95 8.91
CA PRO A 32 0.20 8.72 10.01
C PRO A 32 0.97 8.48 11.31
N ALA A 33 0.76 9.38 12.29
CA ALA A 33 1.50 9.37 13.55
C ALA A 33 1.47 8.02 14.30
N HIS A 34 0.37 7.26 14.22
CA HIS A 34 0.26 5.94 14.86
C HIS A 34 1.06 4.83 14.15
N LEU A 35 1.53 5.08 12.92
CA LEU A 35 2.42 4.21 12.15
C LEU A 35 3.88 4.73 12.14
N TRP A 36 4.18 5.82 12.85
CA TRP A 36 5.50 6.44 12.92
C TRP A 36 6.26 6.01 14.18
N ASP A 37 7.54 5.64 14.04
CA ASP A 37 8.45 5.45 15.18
C ASP A 37 9.17 6.77 15.48
N ALA A 38 8.64 7.53 16.44
CA ALA A 38 9.18 8.84 16.83
C ALA A 38 10.63 8.78 17.37
N LYS A 39 11.08 7.62 17.88
CA LYS A 39 12.46 7.48 18.40
C LYS A 39 13.47 7.31 17.26
N LYS A 40 13.06 6.65 16.19
CA LYS A 40 13.91 6.39 15.02
C LYS A 40 13.72 7.41 13.91
N ALA A 41 12.67 8.24 13.99
CA ALA A 41 12.23 9.14 12.93
C ALA A 41 12.04 8.39 11.59
N LEU A 42 11.38 7.23 11.64
CA LEU A 42 11.14 6.34 10.51
C LEU A 42 9.76 5.68 10.61
N PRO A 43 9.21 5.09 9.52
CA PRO A 43 8.01 4.26 9.60
C PRO A 43 8.21 3.10 10.57
N GLY A 44 7.18 2.84 11.38
CA GLY A 44 7.18 1.73 12.33
C GLY A 44 7.01 0.37 11.65
N VAL A 45 7.28 -0.70 12.40
CA VAL A 45 7.22 -2.11 11.92
C VAL A 45 5.86 -2.57 11.36
N GLY A 46 4.79 -1.81 11.62
CA GLY A 46 3.44 -2.08 11.11
C GLY A 46 3.04 -1.20 9.92
N ALA A 47 3.89 -0.26 9.48
CA ALA A 47 3.54 0.76 8.49
C ALA A 47 3.07 0.18 7.14
N PHE A 48 3.71 -0.91 6.71
CA PHE A 48 3.49 -1.60 5.44
C PHE A 48 2.71 -2.90 5.65
N GLY A 49 1.72 -2.91 6.54
CA GLY A 49 0.83 -4.05 6.73
C GLY A 49 -0.57 -3.62 7.10
N PRO A 50 -1.55 -4.55 7.08
CA PRO A 50 -2.90 -4.25 7.49
C PRO A 50 -2.98 -3.93 8.98
N LEU A 51 -3.76 -2.91 9.31
CA LEU A 51 -4.42 -2.75 10.59
C LEU A 51 -5.72 -3.58 10.60
N ASP A 52 -6.30 -3.80 11.79
CA ASP A 52 -7.55 -4.56 11.91
C ASP A 52 -8.69 -3.95 11.06
N ALA A 53 -8.71 -2.62 10.94
CA ALA A 53 -9.67 -1.88 10.12
C ALA A 53 -9.50 -2.11 8.61
N ASP A 54 -8.29 -2.47 8.16
CA ASP A 54 -7.99 -2.68 6.74
C ASP A 54 -8.53 -4.02 6.21
N ARG A 55 -8.95 -4.94 7.10
CA ARG A 55 -9.43 -6.29 6.73
C ARG A 55 -8.47 -7.03 5.78
N GLY A 56 -7.16 -6.81 5.94
CA GLY A 56 -6.14 -7.42 5.08
C GLY A 56 -5.84 -6.68 3.78
N ALA A 57 -6.38 -5.48 3.56
CA ALA A 57 -6.20 -4.69 2.35
C ALA A 57 -5.74 -3.24 2.66
N PRO A 58 -4.51 -3.04 3.21
CA PRO A 58 -4.00 -1.72 3.48
C PRO A 58 -3.89 -0.90 2.19
N SER A 59 -4.36 0.35 2.23
CA SER A 59 -4.37 1.28 1.11
C SER A 59 -3.00 1.83 0.72
N PHE A 60 -2.78 1.99 -0.58
CA PHE A 60 -1.64 2.64 -1.21
C PHE A 60 -2.13 3.54 -2.36
N SER A 61 -1.22 4.26 -3.00
CA SER A 61 -1.50 4.98 -4.25
C SER A 61 -0.45 4.70 -5.32
N ARG A 62 -0.90 4.49 -6.55
CA ARG A 62 -0.08 4.19 -7.72
C ARG A 62 0.70 5.42 -8.19
N SER A 63 2.01 5.30 -8.29
CA SER A 63 2.88 6.39 -8.77
C SER A 63 2.70 6.72 -10.25
N SER A 64 2.08 5.81 -11.03
CA SER A 64 1.72 6.08 -12.43
C SER A 64 0.55 7.07 -12.57
N ILE A 65 -0.18 7.35 -11.49
CA ILE A 65 -1.41 8.17 -11.51
C ILE A 65 -1.25 9.45 -10.68
N VAL A 66 -0.58 9.36 -9.54
CA VAL A 66 -0.36 10.50 -8.64
C VAL A 66 1.12 10.63 -8.29
N THR A 67 1.54 11.84 -7.95
CA THR A 67 2.83 12.05 -7.27
C THR A 67 2.71 11.74 -5.77
N ALA A 68 3.85 11.54 -5.11
CA ALA A 68 3.88 11.37 -3.65
C ALA A 68 3.26 12.57 -2.91
N ALA A 69 3.48 13.80 -3.39
CA ALA A 69 2.89 15.02 -2.84
C ALA A 69 1.37 15.04 -2.99
N GLN A 70 0.85 14.72 -4.18
CA GLN A 70 -0.60 14.66 -4.42
C GLN A 70 -1.28 13.60 -3.53
N SER A 71 -0.63 12.44 -3.37
CA SER A 71 -1.11 11.37 -2.50
C SER A 71 -1.13 11.80 -1.03
N PHE A 72 -0.09 12.53 -0.58
CA PHE A 72 -0.01 13.12 0.75
C PHE A 72 -1.12 14.15 1.01
N GLU A 73 -1.27 15.12 0.10
CA GLU A 73 -2.27 16.19 0.19
C GLU A 73 -3.69 15.61 0.20
N TRP A 74 -3.97 14.65 -0.69
CA TRP A 74 -5.28 14.01 -0.73
C TRP A 74 -5.60 13.31 0.60
N HIS A 75 -4.65 12.55 1.14
CA HIS A 75 -4.84 11.86 2.43
C HIS A 75 -5.12 12.88 3.54
N ASN A 76 -4.30 13.92 3.65
CA ASN A 76 -4.47 14.93 4.70
C ASN A 76 -5.72 15.79 4.54
N GLY A 77 -6.32 15.85 3.35
CA GLY A 77 -7.60 16.51 3.10
C GLY A 77 -8.84 15.63 3.25
N ASN A 78 -8.71 14.29 3.27
CA ASN A 78 -9.87 13.38 3.19
C ASN A 78 -9.87 12.22 4.20
N ALA A 79 -8.73 11.88 4.79
CA ALA A 79 -8.60 10.81 5.77
C ALA A 79 -8.78 11.34 7.21
N PRO A 80 -9.24 10.49 8.16
CA PRO A 80 -9.40 10.90 9.56
C PRO A 80 -8.07 11.07 10.29
N SER A 81 -6.98 10.53 9.76
CA SER A 81 -5.63 10.67 10.33
C SER A 81 -4.75 11.55 9.45
N THR A 82 -3.90 12.35 10.07
CA THR A 82 -2.87 13.12 9.35
C THR A 82 -1.63 12.25 9.12
N SER A 83 -1.23 12.15 7.85
CA SER A 83 0.04 11.58 7.43
C SER A 83 1.19 12.52 7.78
N LEU A 84 2.27 11.96 8.33
CA LEU A 84 3.53 12.66 8.62
C LEU A 84 4.57 12.51 7.49
N SER A 85 4.36 11.58 6.56
CA SER A 85 5.26 11.34 5.44
C SER A 85 4.66 10.38 4.43
N VAL A 86 5.25 10.31 3.23
CA VAL A 86 4.98 9.26 2.24
C VAL A 86 6.22 8.44 1.99
N TRP A 87 6.04 7.13 1.98
CA TRP A 87 7.06 6.13 1.69
C TRP A 87 6.57 5.19 0.59
N ALA A 88 7.43 4.36 0.02
CA ALA A 88 7.04 3.49 -1.09
C ALA A 88 7.76 2.15 -1.14
N CYS A 89 7.03 1.15 -1.63
CA CYS A 89 7.55 -0.11 -2.18
C CYS A 89 7.15 -0.20 -3.66
N SER A 90 7.91 -0.93 -4.48
CA SER A 90 7.53 -1.19 -5.87
C SER A 90 6.59 -2.38 -5.99
N VAL A 91 5.85 -2.45 -7.10
CA VAL A 91 5.00 -3.61 -7.44
C VAL A 91 5.82 -4.91 -7.48
N ALA A 92 7.05 -4.86 -8.02
CA ALA A 92 7.96 -6.01 -8.04
C ALA A 92 8.38 -6.48 -6.63
N GLU A 93 8.61 -5.55 -5.69
CA GLU A 93 8.89 -5.89 -4.28
C GLU A 93 7.70 -6.54 -3.59
N VAL A 94 6.48 -6.07 -3.90
CA VAL A 94 5.23 -6.67 -3.42
C VAL A 94 5.09 -8.10 -3.93
N ALA A 95 5.30 -8.32 -5.23
CA ALA A 95 5.29 -9.66 -5.84
C ALA A 95 6.35 -10.57 -5.21
N LYS A 96 7.59 -10.08 -5.07
CA LYS A 96 8.71 -10.82 -4.45
C LYS A 96 8.45 -11.19 -3.00
N ALA A 97 7.64 -10.42 -2.29
CA ALA A 97 7.23 -10.73 -0.92
C ALA A 97 6.18 -11.85 -0.82
N GLY A 98 5.67 -12.40 -1.93
CA GLY A 98 4.64 -13.45 -1.93
C GLY A 98 3.22 -12.91 -1.75
N THR A 99 2.97 -11.70 -2.23
CA THR A 99 1.65 -11.06 -2.25
C THR A 99 1.48 -10.30 -3.58
N ARG A 100 0.41 -9.54 -3.73
CA ARG A 100 0.08 -8.78 -4.94
C ARG A 100 -0.50 -7.43 -4.60
N ALA A 101 -0.30 -6.48 -5.51
CA ALA A 101 -0.97 -5.19 -5.48
C ALA A 101 -2.20 -5.22 -6.39
N ILE A 102 -3.29 -4.62 -5.92
CA ILE A 102 -4.57 -4.59 -6.61
C ILE A 102 -4.95 -3.14 -6.89
N ASP A 103 -5.28 -2.87 -8.15
CA ASP A 103 -5.97 -1.64 -8.55
C ASP A 103 -7.48 -1.88 -8.41
N ASP A 104 -8.13 -1.08 -7.58
CA ASP A 104 -9.56 -1.16 -7.31
C ASP A 104 -10.31 0.05 -7.88
N ARG A 105 -9.74 0.79 -8.85
CA ARG A 105 -10.31 2.06 -9.33
C ARG A 105 -11.76 1.96 -9.76
N ASP A 106 -12.15 0.82 -10.34
CA ASP A 106 -13.48 0.56 -10.90
C ASP A 106 -14.35 -0.27 -9.95
N ALA A 107 -13.80 -0.72 -8.82
CA ALA A 107 -14.55 -1.47 -7.83
C ALA A 107 -15.65 -0.57 -7.20
N PRO A 108 -16.82 -1.12 -6.87
CA PRO A 108 -17.92 -0.34 -6.29
C PRO A 108 -17.50 0.31 -4.96
N LEU A 109 -17.93 1.55 -4.75
CA LEU A 109 -17.73 2.29 -3.51
C LEU A 109 -19.06 2.43 -2.77
N GLU A 110 -19.02 2.33 -1.44
CA GLU A 110 -20.17 2.67 -0.61
C GLU A 110 -20.58 4.14 -0.84
N ALA A 111 -21.88 4.40 -0.79
CA ALA A 111 -22.43 5.74 -0.97
C ALA A 111 -21.78 6.75 -0.01
N GLY A 112 -21.30 7.88 -0.55
CA GLY A 112 -20.65 8.95 0.21
C GLY A 112 -19.18 8.71 0.54
N LYS A 113 -18.60 7.55 0.18
CA LYS A 113 -17.15 7.34 0.26
C LYS A 113 -16.43 7.94 -0.95
N LYS A 114 -15.19 8.35 -0.73
CA LYS A 114 -14.28 8.80 -1.79
C LYS A 114 -13.11 7.84 -1.87
N ARG A 115 -12.72 7.47 -3.09
CA ARG A 115 -11.49 6.75 -3.37
C ARG A 115 -10.36 7.74 -3.63
N ALA A 116 -9.17 7.43 -3.12
CA ALA A 116 -7.98 8.22 -3.42
C ALA A 116 -7.67 8.13 -4.92
N PRO A 117 -7.22 9.21 -5.58
CA PRO A 117 -6.73 9.13 -6.94
C PRO A 117 -5.57 8.13 -7.01
N GLY A 118 -5.66 7.19 -7.94
CA GLY A 118 -4.71 6.09 -8.06
C GLY A 118 -4.69 5.13 -6.88
N HIS A 119 -5.78 5.03 -6.10
CA HIS A 119 -5.86 4.06 -5.01
C HIS A 119 -5.55 2.65 -5.52
N ALA A 120 -4.80 1.94 -4.69
CA ALA A 120 -4.53 0.53 -4.80
C ALA A 120 -4.45 -0.04 -3.39
N TYR A 121 -4.46 -1.35 -3.25
CA TYR A 121 -4.17 -2.00 -1.98
C TYR A 121 -3.24 -3.19 -2.18
N ILE A 122 -2.53 -3.58 -1.12
CA ILE A 122 -1.75 -4.84 -1.13
C ILE A 122 -2.61 -5.93 -0.50
N ASP A 123 -2.72 -7.09 -1.14
CA ASP A 123 -3.61 -8.16 -0.72
C ASP A 123 -2.94 -9.09 0.33
N TYR A 124 -3.28 -8.91 1.60
CA TYR A 124 -2.85 -9.81 2.67
C TYR A 124 -3.92 -10.84 3.04
N ARG A 125 -5.05 -10.91 2.34
CA ARG A 125 -6.20 -11.73 2.76
C ARG A 125 -5.90 -13.22 2.73
N HIS A 126 -5.00 -13.66 1.85
CA HIS A 126 -4.55 -15.05 1.74
C HIS A 126 -3.50 -15.48 2.76
N LEU A 127 -2.93 -14.52 3.50
CA LEU A 127 -1.79 -14.76 4.39
C LEU A 127 -2.22 -15.03 5.83
N GLU A 128 -1.53 -15.97 6.45
CA GLU A 128 -1.58 -16.21 7.89
C GLU A 128 -0.84 -15.12 8.66
N LYS A 129 -1.11 -15.03 9.97
CA LYS A 129 -0.52 -13.98 10.84
C LYS A 129 1.01 -13.95 10.78
N SER A 130 1.66 -15.10 10.72
CA SER A 130 3.13 -15.20 10.61
C SER A 130 3.64 -14.69 9.27
N GLU A 131 2.93 -14.99 8.17
CA GLU A 131 3.31 -14.58 6.81
C GLU A 131 3.08 -13.08 6.63
N LYS A 132 1.95 -12.54 7.13
CA LYS A 132 1.69 -11.09 7.21
C LYS A 132 2.84 -10.34 7.88
N LYS A 133 3.42 -10.92 8.94
CA LYS A 133 4.58 -10.33 9.64
C LYS A 133 5.84 -10.34 8.79
N GLN A 134 6.06 -11.38 7.99
CA GLN A 134 7.21 -11.47 7.09
C GLN A 134 7.09 -10.47 5.94
N VAL A 135 5.93 -10.44 5.28
CA VAL A 135 5.66 -9.51 4.16
C VAL A 135 5.81 -8.06 4.59
N ARG A 136 5.18 -7.63 5.68
CA ARG A 136 5.29 -6.23 6.14
C ARG A 136 6.73 -5.84 6.51
N ALA A 137 7.52 -6.79 7.05
CA ALA A 137 8.91 -6.54 7.37
C ALA A 137 9.75 -6.39 6.10
N HIS A 138 9.51 -7.25 5.10
CA HIS A 138 10.15 -7.14 3.79
C HIS A 138 9.87 -5.79 3.13
N LEU A 139 8.60 -5.41 3.03
CA LEU A 139 8.20 -4.15 2.38
C LEU A 139 8.69 -2.92 3.15
N LEU A 140 8.73 -2.97 4.48
CA LEU A 140 9.33 -1.91 5.27
C LEU A 140 10.83 -1.77 4.97
N MET A 141 11.59 -2.87 4.88
CA MET A 141 13.02 -2.79 4.55
C MET A 141 13.24 -2.19 3.16
N CYS A 142 12.45 -2.59 2.17
CA CYS A 142 12.47 -2.00 0.84
C CYS A 142 12.18 -0.49 0.86
N ALA A 143 11.16 -0.08 1.62
CA ALA A 143 10.82 1.33 1.75
C ALA A 143 11.91 2.14 2.46
N LEU A 144 12.54 1.57 3.49
CA LEU A 144 13.65 2.20 4.21
C LEU A 144 14.87 2.39 3.32
N ASP A 145 15.25 1.36 2.56
CA ASP A 145 16.36 1.42 1.58
C ASP A 145 16.09 2.45 0.49
N ARG A 146 14.82 2.55 0.07
CA ARG A 146 14.39 3.55 -0.90
C ARG A 146 14.40 4.97 -0.34
N GLU A 147 14.35 5.20 0.96
CA GLU A 147 14.13 6.51 1.58
C GLU A 147 12.75 7.15 1.28
N GLN A 148 12.45 8.16 2.09
CA GLN A 148 11.20 8.92 2.07
C GLN A 148 10.90 9.53 0.68
N ARG A 149 9.63 9.50 0.28
CA ARG A 149 9.15 10.06 -1.01
C ARG A 149 8.52 11.44 -0.86
N HIS A 150 8.00 11.76 0.32
CA HIS A 150 7.49 13.09 0.67
C HIS A 150 7.48 13.30 2.20
N PRO A 151 7.78 14.52 2.70
CA PRO A 151 7.60 14.91 4.11
C PRO A 151 6.13 14.96 4.56
#